data_AF-A0A353NQ30-F1
#
_entry.id   AF-A0A353NQ30-F1
#
_cell.length_a   1.000
_cell.length_b   1.000
_cell.length_c   1.000
_cell.angle_alpha   90.00
_cell.angle_beta   90.00
_cell.angle_gamma   90.00
#
_symmetry.space_group_name_H-M   'P 1'
#
loop_
_entity.id
_entity.type
_entity.pdbx_description
1 polymer ?
#
loop_
_entity_poly.entity_id
_entity_poly.type
_entity_poly.pdbx_seq_one_letter_code
_entity_poly.pdbx_strand_id
1 'polypeptide(L)'
;KKELRALDVLQEQRENAEITKVRFIERREVREANIAVLKQEIGELEKRCALRENVSNLQRLKTIEEVYEKWGKLETKEEKNRMLKTIIDRVDYERIGDDIQVYVHFL
;
A
#
# COMPACT_ATOMS: atom_id res chain seq x y z
N LYS A 1 3.14 0.66 14.63
CA LYS A 1 3.30 0.46 16.11
C LYS A 1 4.25 -0.68 16.47
N LYS A 2 4.14 -1.87 15.83
CA LYS A 2 5.01 -3.03 16.13
C LYS A 2 6.50 -2.76 15.86
N GLU A 3 6.85 -2.20 14.70
CA GLU A 3 8.25 -1.91 14.35
C GLU A 3 8.89 -0.83 15.24
N LEU A 4 8.13 0.19 15.66
CA LEU A 4 8.59 1.22 16.59
C LEU A 4 8.91 0.63 17.97
N ARG A 5 8.01 -0.18 18.54
CA ARG A 5 8.28 -0.89 19.80
C ARG A 5 9.46 -1.84 19.69
N ALA A 6 9.65 -2.48 18.53
CA ALA A 6 10.78 -3.35 18.29
C ALA A 6 12.11 -2.58 18.26
N LEU A 7 12.12 -1.33 17.80
CA LEU A 7 13.29 -0.45 17.89
C LEU A 7 13.59 -0.05 19.34
N ASP A 8 12.56 0.28 20.12
CA ASP A 8 12.72 0.62 21.54
C ASP A 8 13.35 -0.55 22.32
N VAL A 9 12.84 -1.77 22.12
CA VAL A 9 13.40 -2.99 22.75
C VAL A 9 14.83 -3.28 22.24
N LEU A 10 15.12 -3.03 20.96
CA LEU A 10 16.46 -3.21 20.40
C LEU A 10 17.47 -2.22 21.02
N GLN A 11 17.02 -1.01 21.33
CA GLN A 11 17.80 0.01 22.00
C GLN A 11 18.12 -0.39 23.45
N GLU A 12 17.13 -0.87 24.20
CA GLU A 12 17.32 -1.40 25.57
C GLU A 12 18.32 -2.58 25.58
N GLN A 13 18.20 -3.52 24.63
CA GLN A 13 19.14 -4.64 24.49
C GLN A 13 20.58 -4.19 24.22
N ARG A 14 20.75 -3.07 23.51
CA ARG A 14 22.08 -2.50 23.26
C ARG A 14 22.65 -1.83 24.51
N GLU A 15 21.83 -1.13 25.26
CA GLU A 15 22.19 -0.46 26.52
C GLU A 15 22.55 -1.48 27.61
N ASN A 16 21.84 -2.60 27.68
CA ASN A 16 22.13 -3.73 28.58
C ASN A 16 23.30 -4.62 28.10
N ALA A 17 23.96 -4.27 26.99
CA ALA A 17 25.03 -5.04 26.35
C ALA A 17 24.65 -6.49 25.96
N GLU A 18 23.35 -6.80 25.86
CA GLU A 18 22.82 -8.11 25.46
C GLU A 18 23.10 -8.42 23.97
N ILE A 19 23.36 -7.39 23.17
CA ILE A 19 23.66 -7.51 21.74
C ILE A 19 24.91 -6.73 21.32
N THR A 20 25.63 -7.31 20.35
CA THR A 20 26.81 -6.68 19.76
C THR A 20 26.43 -5.47 18.89
N LYS A 21 27.35 -4.50 18.77
CA LYS A 21 27.15 -3.29 17.95
C LYS A 21 26.77 -3.62 16.50
N VAL A 22 27.38 -4.66 15.93
CA VAL A 22 27.12 -5.10 14.55
C VAL A 22 25.68 -5.60 14.41
N ARG A 23 25.25 -6.52 15.27
CA ARG A 23 23.87 -7.05 15.26
C ARG A 23 22.82 -5.98 15.55
N PHE A 24 23.14 -4.99 16.37
CA PHE A 24 22.26 -3.85 16.62
C PHE A 24 22.05 -3.03 15.35
N ILE A 25 23.12 -2.67 14.64
CA ILE A 25 23.03 -1.87 13.39
C ILE A 25 22.20 -2.61 12.35
N GLU A 26 22.51 -3.89 12.06
CA GLU A 26 21.80 -4.70 11.07
C GLU A 26 20.30 -4.79 11.37
N ARG A 27 19.94 -5.07 12.63
CA ARG A 27 18.54 -5.18 13.03
C ARG A 27 17.83 -3.84 12.99
N ARG A 28 18.51 -2.74 13.35
CA ARG A 28 17.94 -1.40 13.30
C ARG A 28 17.61 -0.99 11.88
N GLU A 29 18.55 -1.17 10.95
CA GLU A 29 18.37 -0.82 9.54
C GLU A 29 17.20 -1.55 8.89
N VAL A 30 17.05 -2.86 9.13
CA VAL A 30 15.91 -3.63 8.63
C VAL A 30 14.58 -3.07 9.15
N ARG A 31 14.52 -2.71 10.43
CA ARG A 31 13.30 -2.16 11.05
C ARG A 31 12.98 -0.76 10.55
N GLU A 32 13.99 0.08 10.36
CA GLU A 32 13.86 1.42 9.78
C GLU A 32 13.38 1.35 8.33
N ALA A 33 13.92 0.43 7.52
CA ALA A 33 13.49 0.20 6.15
C ALA A 33 12.01 -0.24 6.10
N ASN A 34 11.60 -1.17 6.96
CA ASN A 34 10.19 -1.58 7.06
C ASN A 34 9.27 -0.42 7.45
N ILE A 35 9.71 0.45 8.36
CA ILE A 35 8.95 1.65 8.75
C ILE A 35 8.82 2.62 7.56
N ALA A 36 9.87 2.80 6.77
CA ALA A 36 9.83 3.66 5.59
C ALA A 36 8.81 3.15 4.56
N VAL A 37 8.79 1.85 4.27
CA VAL A 37 7.81 1.21 3.38
C VAL A 37 6.39 1.42 3.91
N LEU A 38 6.14 1.13 5.17
CA LEU A 38 4.81 1.30 5.78
C LEU A 38 4.35 2.76 5.76
N LYS A 39 5.25 3.72 5.96
CA LYS A 39 4.92 5.16 5.86
C LYS A 39 4.54 5.55 4.43
N GLN A 40 5.24 5.01 3.44
CA GLN A 40 4.89 5.24 2.04
C GLN A 40 3.51 4.69 1.72
N GLU A 41 3.21 3.46 2.12
CA GLU A 41 1.89 2.83 1.92
C GLU A 41 0.77 3.63 2.59
N ILE A 42 0.98 4.10 3.82
CA ILE A 42 0.03 4.99 4.52
C ILE A 42 -0.20 6.26 3.70
N GLY A 43 0.86 6.92 3.23
CA GLY A 43 0.73 8.14 2.43
C GLY A 43 0.00 7.91 1.10
N GLU A 44 0.16 6.74 0.48
CA GLU A 44 -0.62 6.37 -0.72
C GLU A 44 -2.09 6.12 -0.40
N LEU A 45 -2.40 5.48 0.73
CA LEU A 45 -3.77 5.26 1.20
C LEU A 45 -4.46 6.58 1.59
N GLU A 46 -3.76 7.48 2.28
CA GLU A 46 -4.27 8.81 2.62
C GLU A 46 -4.61 9.63 1.36
N LYS A 47 -3.73 9.58 0.35
CA LYS A 47 -4.01 10.21 -0.96
C LYS A 47 -5.26 9.62 -1.62
N ARG A 48 -5.45 8.30 -1.55
CA ARG A 48 -6.65 7.63 -2.08
C ARG A 48 -7.91 8.04 -1.31
N CYS A 49 -7.87 8.08 0.02
CA CYS A 49 -8.99 8.53 0.85
C CYS A 49 -9.35 10.00 0.55
N ALA A 50 -8.36 10.88 0.47
CA ALA A 50 -8.58 12.29 0.14
C ALA A 50 -9.20 12.47 -1.25
N LEU A 51 -8.80 11.64 -2.23
CA LEU A 51 -9.41 11.61 -3.55
C LEU A 51 -10.88 11.15 -3.47
N ARG A 52 -11.18 10.14 -2.64
CA ARG A 52 -12.53 9.62 -2.49
C ARG A 52 -13.50 10.63 -1.88
N GLU A 53 -13.04 11.34 -0.85
CA GLU A 53 -13.85 12.27 -0.06
C GLU A 53 -14.09 13.63 -0.77
N ASN A 54 -13.14 14.08 -1.61
CA ASN A 54 -13.21 15.42 -2.24
C ASN A 54 -13.68 15.44 -3.71
N VAL A 55 -13.95 14.29 -4.33
CA VAL A 55 -14.29 14.23 -5.75
C VAL A 55 -15.81 14.21 -5.93
N SER A 56 -16.34 15.32 -6.45
CA SER A 56 -17.75 15.45 -6.85
C SER A 56 -18.11 14.42 -7.94
N ASN A 57 -19.38 14.03 -8.05
CA ASN A 57 -19.85 13.08 -9.07
C ASN A 57 -19.43 13.47 -10.51
N LEU A 58 -19.29 14.77 -10.79
CA LEU A 58 -18.88 15.31 -12.08
C LEU A 58 -17.38 15.09 -12.37
N GLN A 59 -16.53 15.13 -11.34
CA GLN A 59 -15.12 14.77 -11.46
C GLN A 59 -14.92 13.25 -11.50
N ARG A 60 -15.79 12.46 -10.84
CA ARG A 60 -15.81 10.98 -10.99
C ARG A 60 -16.09 10.59 -12.44
N LEU A 61 -17.07 11.24 -13.09
CA LEU A 61 -17.39 11.03 -14.50
C LEU A 61 -16.21 11.38 -15.43
N LYS A 62 -15.56 12.54 -15.24
CA LYS A 62 -14.33 12.88 -16.00
C LYS A 62 -13.21 11.87 -15.80
N THR A 63 -13.07 11.35 -14.58
CA THR A 63 -12.06 10.33 -14.27
C THR A 63 -12.34 9.04 -15.03
N ILE A 64 -13.61 8.65 -15.21
CA ILE A 64 -14.00 7.48 -16.03
C ILE A 64 -13.62 7.69 -17.50
N GLU A 65 -13.93 8.84 -18.09
CA GLU A 65 -13.55 9.16 -19.48
C GLU A 65 -12.02 9.12 -19.67
N GLU A 66 -11.27 9.75 -18.76
CA GLU A 66 -9.80 9.71 -18.77
C GLU A 66 -9.24 8.30 -18.60
N VAL A 67 -9.88 7.47 -17.77
CA VAL A 67 -9.52 6.06 -17.57
C VAL A 67 -9.69 5.26 -18.84
N TYR A 68 -10.80 5.44 -19.57
CA TYR A 68 -11.03 4.77 -20.84
C TYR A 68 -10.02 5.23 -21.91
N GLU A 69 -9.75 6.53 -22.00
CA GLU A 69 -8.75 7.06 -22.94
C GLU A 69 -7.34 6.57 -22.65
N LYS A 70 -6.95 6.51 -21.36
CA LYS A 70 -5.65 6.03 -20.94
C LYS A 70 -5.54 4.52 -21.13
N TRP A 71 -6.59 3.74 -20.81
CA TRP A 71 -6.59 2.28 -20.96
C TRP A 71 -6.19 1.82 -22.37
N GLY A 72 -6.73 2.46 -23.41
CA GLY A 72 -6.44 2.13 -24.80
C GLY A 72 -5.01 2.45 -25.23
N LYS A 73 -4.30 3.31 -24.49
CA LYS A 73 -2.92 3.74 -24.77
C LYS A 73 -1.87 2.97 -23.97
N LEU A 74 -2.27 2.18 -22.98
CA LEU A 74 -1.35 1.39 -22.17
C LEU A 74 -1.06 0.06 -22.86
N GLU A 75 0.22 -0.19 -23.16
CA GLU A 75 0.65 -1.42 -23.83
C GLU A 75 1.10 -2.50 -22.83
N THR A 76 1.67 -2.09 -21.69
CA THR A 76 2.25 -3.02 -20.71
C THR A 76 1.27 -3.42 -19.61
N LYS A 77 1.48 -4.60 -19.03
CA LYS A 77 0.64 -5.12 -17.92
C LYS A 77 0.87 -4.32 -16.65
N GLU A 78 2.08 -3.83 -16.46
CA GLU A 78 2.52 -3.04 -15.31
C GLU A 78 1.80 -1.70 -15.25
N GLU A 79 1.70 -1.00 -16.40
CA GLU A 79 0.98 0.26 -16.49
C GLU A 79 -0.51 0.07 -16.27
N LYS A 80 -1.09 -0.99 -16.86
CA LYS A 80 -2.51 -1.33 -16.65
C LYS A 80 -2.81 -1.61 -15.19
N ASN A 81 -1.95 -2.36 -14.50
CA ASN A 81 -2.08 -2.61 -13.07
C ASN A 81 -1.96 -1.33 -12.24
N ARG A 82 -1.04 -0.43 -12.61
CA ARG A 82 -0.90 0.85 -11.91
C ARG A 82 -2.15 1.71 -12.06
N MET A 83 -2.76 1.71 -13.24
CA MET A 83 -4.00 2.44 -13.49
C MET A 83 -5.20 1.81 -12.80
N LEU A 84 -5.33 0.48 -12.79
CA LEU A 84 -6.41 -0.20 -12.07
C LEU A 84 -6.38 0.10 -10.57
N LYS A 85 -5.18 0.24 -9.98
CA LYS A 85 -5.01 0.64 -8.58
C LYS A 85 -5.51 2.06 -8.25
N THR A 86 -5.75 2.91 -9.25
CA THR A 86 -6.34 4.25 -9.02
C THR A 86 -7.86 4.25 -9.01
N ILE A 87 -8.50 3.15 -9.44
CA ILE A 87 -9.95 3.03 -9.60
C ILE A 87 -10.51 1.97 -8.66
N ILE A 88 -9.77 0.88 -8.46
CA ILE A 88 -10.18 -0.24 -7.62
C ILE A 88 -9.76 0.02 -6.18
N ASP A 89 -10.73 -0.01 -5.28
CA ASP A 89 -10.51 0.12 -3.84
C ASP A 89 -9.98 -1.19 -3.25
N ARG A 90 -10.75 -2.27 -3.47
CA ARG A 90 -10.49 -3.64 -3.00
C ARG A 90 -11.05 -4.66 -3.97
N VAL A 91 -10.41 -5.84 -4.04
CA VAL A 91 -10.97 -7.02 -4.71
C VAL A 91 -11.11 -8.11 -3.66
N ASP A 92 -12.35 -8.53 -3.42
CA ASP A 92 -12.64 -9.69 -2.60
C ASP A 92 -12.86 -10.89 -3.51
N TYR A 93 -12.38 -12.06 -3.10
CA TYR A 93 -12.65 -13.29 -3.82
C TYR A 93 -13.11 -14.36 -2.83
N GLU A 94 -14.18 -15.05 -3.19
CA GLU A 94 -14.73 -16.15 -2.43
C GLU A 94 -14.71 -17.41 -3.31
N ARG A 95 -14.03 -18.45 -2.83
CA ARG A 95 -13.94 -19.73 -3.54
C ARG A 95 -14.99 -20.67 -2.97
N ILE A 96 -15.99 -21.00 -3.78
CA ILE A 96 -17.07 -21.94 -3.45
C ILE A 96 -16.83 -23.21 -4.27
N GLY A 97 -16.04 -24.13 -3.73
CA GLY A 97 -15.64 -25.36 -4.41
C GLY A 97 -14.68 -25.08 -5.59
N ASP A 98 -15.14 -25.39 -6.81
CA ASP A 98 -14.41 -25.09 -8.05
C ASP A 98 -14.73 -23.72 -8.63
N ASP A 99 -15.78 -23.04 -8.14
CA ASP A 99 -16.14 -21.71 -8.57
C ASP A 99 -15.41 -20.63 -7.76
N ILE A 100 -14.92 -19.60 -8.44
CA ILE A 100 -14.31 -18.42 -7.84
C ILE A 100 -15.22 -17.23 -8.13
N GLN A 101 -15.87 -16.70 -7.09
CA GLN A 101 -16.59 -15.45 -7.16
C GLN A 101 -15.64 -14.29 -6.85
N VAL A 102 -15.64 -13.27 -7.70
CA VAL A 102 -14.78 -12.09 -7.56
C VAL A 102 -15.66 -10.86 -7.43
N TYR A 103 -15.51 -10.13 -6.33
CA TYR A 103 -16.19 -8.89 -6.05
C TYR A 103 -15.19 -7.73 -6.13
N VAL A 104 -15.42 -6.82 -7.06
CA VAL A 104 -14.57 -5.64 -7.25
C VAL A 104 -15.25 -4.43 -6.63
N HIS A 105 -14.63 -3.87 -5.61
CA HIS A 105 -15.05 -2.62 -4.98
C HIS A 105 -14.32 -1.46 -5.64
N PHE A 106 -15.06 -0.53 -6.24
CA PHE A 106 -14.50 0.67 -6.86
C PHE A 106 -14.42 1.83 -5.87
N LEU A 107 -13.47 2.75 -6.09
CA LEU A 107 -13.26 3.97 -5.28
C LEU A 107 -14.41 4.96 -5.44
#